data_AF-A0A1E5JWI8-F1
#
_entry.id   AF-A0A1E5JWI8-F1
#
_cell.length_a   1.000
_cell.length_b   1.000
_cell.length_c   1.000
_cell.angle_alpha   90.00
_cell.angle_beta   90.00
_cell.angle_gamma   90.00
#
_symmetry.space_group_name_H-M   'P 1'
#
loop_
_entity.id
_entity.type
_entity.pdbx_description
1 polymer ?
#
loop_
_entity_poly.entity_id
_entity_poly.type
_entity_poly.pdbx_seq_one_letter_code
_entity_poly.pdbx_strand_id
1 'polypeptide(L)'
;MMTPFSQKYFYFIANILLTGYILVISATLFNPLLAALILALALKPFGTFLEKFKIPRLLASLISVVTFVIFLGGLILFFQAQIRSIDFKLGHISQNMISIPSHIQSSVSNFLGISEEQQTSLLNEMFTIIIKNSTVLFNRTLSFTTALFASISIFIIALFFSLIIESFLKIFYSKWLRRNTIPI
;
A
#
# COMPACT_ATOMS: atom_id res chain seq x y z
N MET A 1 -3.95 -28.81 -41.29
CA MET A 1 -2.52 -28.57 -41.02
C MET A 1 -2.26 -27.07 -41.11
N MET A 2 -1.90 -26.41 -39.99
CA MET A 2 -1.51 -24.99 -40.03
C MET A 2 -0.21 -24.85 -40.81
N THR A 3 -0.15 -23.92 -41.76
CA THR A 3 1.07 -23.66 -42.53
C THR A 3 2.18 -23.18 -41.58
N PRO A 4 3.46 -23.55 -41.83
CA PRO A 4 4.57 -23.21 -40.94
C PRO A 4 4.77 -21.69 -40.79
N PHE A 5 4.25 -20.90 -41.75
CA PHE A 5 4.19 -19.45 -41.66
C PHE A 5 3.21 -19.00 -40.57
N SER A 6 1.95 -19.50 -40.58
CA SER A 6 0.92 -19.15 -39.60
C SER A 6 1.31 -19.50 -38.16
N GLN A 7 2.03 -20.60 -37.94
CA GLN A 7 2.55 -20.97 -36.61
C GLN A 7 3.56 -19.94 -36.06
N LYS A 8 4.47 -19.42 -36.90
CA LYS A 8 5.45 -18.40 -36.46
C LYS A 8 4.77 -17.10 -36.02
N TYR A 9 3.76 -16.64 -36.74
CA TYR A 9 3.01 -15.44 -36.35
C TYR A 9 2.24 -15.65 -35.04
N PHE A 10 1.65 -16.84 -34.85
CA PHE A 10 0.98 -17.18 -33.61
C PHE A 10 1.93 -17.10 -32.40
N TYR A 11 3.12 -17.71 -32.49
CA TYR A 11 4.10 -17.64 -31.41
C TYR A 11 4.63 -16.23 -31.14
N PHE A 12 4.77 -15.40 -32.18
CA PHE A 12 5.21 -14.01 -32.04
C PHE A 12 4.17 -13.17 -31.28
N ILE A 13 2.90 -13.26 -31.68
CA ILE A 13 1.80 -12.56 -31.01
C ILE A 13 1.62 -13.10 -29.57
N ALA A 14 1.72 -14.42 -29.39
CA ALA A 14 1.64 -15.04 -28.07
C ALA A 14 2.76 -14.58 -27.12
N ASN A 15 4.00 -14.43 -27.60
CA ASN A 15 5.09 -13.89 -26.80
C ASN A 15 4.88 -12.43 -26.41
N ILE A 16 4.37 -11.60 -27.33
CA ILE A 16 4.05 -10.20 -27.04
C ILE A 16 2.94 -10.11 -25.98
N LEU A 17 1.86 -10.89 -26.13
CA LEU A 17 0.77 -10.94 -25.16
C LEU A 17 1.24 -11.45 -23.80
N LEU A 18 2.03 -12.52 -23.77
CA LEU A 18 2.56 -13.09 -22.53
C LEU A 18 3.50 -12.11 -21.83
N THR A 19 4.38 -11.45 -22.57
CA THR A 19 5.29 -10.43 -22.03
C THR A 19 4.52 -9.23 -21.51
N GLY A 20 3.52 -8.74 -22.25
CA GLY A 20 2.65 -7.65 -21.81
C GLY A 20 1.87 -7.99 -20.54
N TYR A 21 1.35 -9.22 -20.45
CA TYR A 21 0.65 -9.71 -19.27
C TYR A 21 1.55 -9.81 -18.04
N ILE A 22 2.78 -10.34 -18.21
CA ILE A 22 3.79 -10.36 -17.14
C ILE A 22 4.14 -8.93 -16.72
N LEU A 23 4.22 -7.97 -17.65
CA LEU A 23 4.49 -6.57 -17.34
C LEU A 23 3.38 -5.96 -16.47
N VAL A 24 2.12 -6.22 -16.78
CA VAL A 24 0.97 -5.71 -16.00
C VAL A 24 0.96 -6.29 -14.60
N ILE A 25 1.23 -7.59 -14.44
CA ILE A 25 1.30 -8.21 -13.11
C ILE A 25 2.51 -7.67 -12.32
N SER A 26 3.67 -7.57 -12.96
CA SER A 26 4.90 -7.08 -12.33
C SER A 26 4.87 -5.59 -12.03
N ALA A 27 3.98 -4.80 -12.62
CA ALA A 27 3.76 -3.39 -12.29
C ALA A 27 3.52 -3.17 -10.78
N THR A 28 2.85 -4.14 -10.14
CA THR A 28 2.62 -4.14 -8.68
C THR A 28 3.92 -4.25 -7.86
N LEU A 29 4.99 -4.82 -8.41
CA LEU A 29 6.34 -4.81 -7.84
C LEU A 29 7.17 -3.60 -8.31
N PHE A 30 7.03 -3.19 -9.57
CA PHE A 30 7.81 -2.08 -10.13
C PHE A 30 7.48 -0.74 -9.45
N ASN A 31 6.22 -0.47 -9.15
CA ASN A 31 5.82 0.78 -8.49
C ASN A 31 6.52 1.01 -7.14
N PRO A 32 6.43 0.09 -6.14
CA PRO A 32 7.13 0.25 -4.88
C PRO A 32 8.65 0.25 -5.06
N LEU A 33 9.19 -0.50 -6.03
CA LEU A 33 10.62 -0.53 -6.33
C LEU A 33 11.15 0.83 -6.81
N LEU A 34 10.45 1.48 -7.74
CA LEU A 34 10.82 2.81 -8.24
C LEU A 34 10.71 3.88 -7.14
N ALA A 35 9.64 3.83 -6.35
CA ALA A 35 9.47 4.74 -5.20
C ALA A 35 10.62 4.56 -4.19
N ALA A 36 10.98 3.32 -3.89
CA ALA A 36 12.09 2.99 -3.01
C ALA A 36 13.43 3.50 -3.54
N LEU A 37 13.66 3.43 -4.85
CA LEU A 37 14.89 3.92 -5.49
C LEU A 37 14.99 5.46 -5.41
N ILE A 38 13.90 6.18 -5.67
CA ILE A 38 13.86 7.64 -5.51
C ILE A 38 14.13 8.02 -4.05
N LEU A 39 13.51 7.32 -3.10
CA LEU A 39 13.75 7.57 -1.68
C LEU A 39 15.15 7.18 -1.23
N ALA A 40 15.73 6.11 -1.75
CA ALA A 40 17.12 5.75 -1.46
C ALA A 40 18.09 6.88 -1.86
N LEU A 41 17.85 7.54 -3.01
CA LEU A 41 18.59 8.72 -3.42
C LEU A 41 18.42 9.89 -2.45
N ALA A 42 17.21 10.11 -1.93
CA ALA A 42 16.91 11.14 -0.95
C ALA A 42 17.50 10.84 0.45
N LEU A 43 17.57 9.58 0.86
CA LEU A 43 18.11 9.12 2.14
C LEU A 43 19.64 8.99 2.15
N LYS A 44 20.28 9.03 0.98
CA LYS A 44 21.74 9.00 0.81
C LYS A 44 22.51 9.99 1.69
N PRO A 45 22.17 11.30 1.76
CA PRO A 45 22.84 12.23 2.66
C PRO A 45 22.72 11.82 4.13
N PHE A 46 21.60 11.24 4.53
CA PHE A 46 21.39 10.72 5.88
C PHE A 46 22.29 9.50 6.16
N GLY A 47 22.35 8.54 5.23
CA GLY A 47 23.25 7.40 5.34
C GLY A 47 24.73 7.82 5.46
N THR A 48 25.17 8.80 4.68
CA THR A 48 26.54 9.34 4.77
C THR A 48 26.78 10.13 6.06
N PHE A 49 25.76 10.78 6.63
CA PHE A 49 25.86 11.37 7.96
C PHE A 49 26.15 10.31 9.02
N LEU A 50 25.48 9.15 8.97
CA LEU A 50 25.71 8.04 9.91
C LEU A 50 27.10 7.42 9.77
N GLU A 51 27.65 7.36 8.56
CA GLU A 51 29.02 6.89 8.34
C GLU A 51 30.08 7.75 9.02
N LYS A 52 29.82 9.06 9.19
CA LYS A 52 30.73 9.95 9.94
C LYS A 52 30.87 9.52 11.40
N PHE A 53 29.88 8.82 11.95
CA PHE A 53 29.91 8.23 13.28
C PHE A 53 30.58 6.84 13.32
N LYS A 54 31.33 6.45 12.28
CA LYS A 54 32.01 5.15 12.14
C LYS A 54 31.07 3.95 12.16
N ILE A 55 29.79 4.14 11.83
CA ILE A 55 28.84 3.03 11.71
C ILE A 55 29.14 2.24 10.43
N PRO A 56 29.26 0.90 10.48
CA PRO A 56 29.47 0.09 9.29
C PRO A 56 28.29 0.24 8.32
N ARG A 57 28.58 0.29 7.01
CA ARG A 57 27.62 0.67 5.95
C ARG A 57 26.29 -0.10 6.01
N LEU A 58 26.34 -1.38 6.36
CA LEU A 58 25.16 -2.23 6.50
C LEU A 58 24.21 -1.71 7.59
N LEU A 59 24.77 -1.35 8.75
CA LEU A 59 24.01 -0.78 9.87
C LEU A 59 23.54 0.64 9.54
N ALA A 60 24.36 1.45 8.87
CA ALA A 60 23.98 2.81 8.48
C ALA A 60 22.75 2.79 7.54
N SER A 61 22.71 1.87 6.57
CA SER A 61 21.54 1.67 5.70
C SER A 61 20.31 1.24 6.48
N LEU A 62 20.45 0.24 7.37
CA LEU A 62 19.35 -0.27 8.18
C LEU A 62 18.76 0.81 9.10
N ILE A 63 19.62 1.57 9.79
CA ILE A 63 19.19 2.66 10.68
C ILE A 63 18.50 3.77 9.88
N SER A 64 18.98 4.07 8.67
CA SER A 64 18.34 5.05 7.78
C SER A 64 16.91 4.64 7.41
N VAL A 65 16.72 3.37 7.03
CA VAL A 65 15.40 2.80 6.70
C VAL A 65 14.48 2.83 7.92
N VAL A 66 14.96 2.34 9.07
CA VAL A 66 14.17 2.29 10.31
C VAL A 66 13.78 3.69 10.77
N THR A 67 14.70 4.65 10.74
CA THR A 67 14.42 6.04 11.10
C THR A 67 13.35 6.63 10.19
N PHE A 68 13.41 6.35 8.89
CA PHE A 68 12.40 6.80 7.94
C PHE A 68 11.02 6.18 8.24
N VAL A 69 10.94 4.87 8.52
CA VAL A 69 9.69 4.20 8.87
C VAL A 69 9.10 4.77 10.17
N ILE A 70 9.92 4.99 11.19
CA ILE A 70 9.48 5.59 12.46
C ILE A 70 8.99 7.02 12.24
N PHE A 71 9.73 7.82 11.47
CA PHE A 71 9.35 9.19 11.16
C PHE A 71 8.01 9.25 10.42
N LEU A 72 7.82 8.39 9.41
CA LEU A 72 6.58 8.33 8.64
C LEU A 72 5.40 7.84 9.49
N GLY A 73 5.61 6.79 10.29
CA GLY A 73 4.61 6.28 11.24
C GLY A 73 4.22 7.33 12.29
N GLY A 74 5.21 8.07 12.81
CA GLY A 74 5.01 9.19 13.71
C GLY A 74 4.18 10.31 13.08
N LEU A 75 4.44 10.66 11.82
CA LEU A 75 3.63 11.64 11.09
C LEU A 75 2.17 11.18 10.94
N ILE A 76 1.94 9.91 10.58
CA ILE A 76 0.58 9.37 10.44
C ILE A 76 -0.16 9.44 11.79
N LEU A 77 0.47 8.99 12.88
CA LEU A 77 -0.13 9.05 14.22
C LEU A 77 -0.39 10.49 14.66
N PHE A 78 0.52 11.41 14.34
CA PHE A 78 0.35 12.83 14.59
C PHE A 78 -0.87 13.39 13.86
N PHE A 79 -1.03 13.14 12.55
CA PHE A 79 -2.20 13.59 11.80
C PHE A 79 -3.50 12.93 12.28
N GLN A 80 -3.48 11.65 12.64
CA GLN A 80 -4.64 10.96 13.23
C GLN A 80 -5.07 11.61 14.55
N ALA A 81 -4.12 12.00 15.41
CA ALA A 81 -4.42 12.73 16.63
C ALA A 81 -5.03 14.11 16.34
N GLN A 82 -4.53 14.81 15.32
CA GLN A 82 -5.08 16.10 14.88
C GLN A 82 -6.54 15.97 14.40
N ILE A 83 -6.85 14.97 13.56
CA ILE A 83 -8.22 14.74 13.05
C ILE A 83 -9.20 14.42 14.20
N ARG A 84 -8.83 13.54 15.13
CA ARG A 84 -9.66 13.21 16.30
C ARG A 84 -10.01 14.43 17.14
N SER A 85 -9.09 15.38 17.27
CA SER A 85 -9.33 16.63 18.00
C SER A 85 -10.34 17.55 17.31
N ILE A 86 -10.52 17.41 15.99
CA ILE A 86 -11.52 18.14 15.18
C ILE A 86 -12.87 17.44 15.25
N ASP A 87 -12.92 16.11 15.08
CA ASP A 87 -14.14 15.32 15.16
C ASP A 87 -14.83 15.45 16.53
N PHE A 88 -14.04 15.44 17.62
CA PHE A 88 -14.56 15.67 18.97
C PHE A 88 -15.32 17.00 19.08
N LYS A 89 -14.81 18.07 18.45
CA LYS A 89 -15.44 19.39 18.48
C LYS A 89 -16.75 19.44 17.69
N LEU A 90 -16.85 18.70 16.58
CA LEU A 90 -18.07 18.63 15.77
C LEU A 90 -19.13 17.69 16.38
N GLY A 91 -18.71 16.60 17.03
CA GLY A 91 -19.60 15.68 17.73
C GLY A 91 -20.40 16.35 18.86
N HIS A 92 -19.76 17.24 19.64
CA HIS A 92 -20.44 18.03 20.67
C HIS A 92 -21.49 19.00 20.11
N ILE A 93 -21.29 19.53 18.90
CA ILE A 93 -22.29 20.38 18.22
C ILE A 93 -23.47 19.53 17.73
N SER A 94 -23.20 18.32 17.23
CA SER A 94 -24.23 17.39 16.74
C SER A 94 -25.09 16.78 17.85
N GLN A 95 -24.51 16.43 19.01
CA GLN A 95 -25.26 15.91 20.15
C GLN A 95 -26.27 16.93 20.71
N ASN A 96 -25.99 18.23 20.59
CA ASN A 96 -26.96 19.28 20.94
C ASN A 96 -28.11 19.42 19.91
N MET A 97 -27.98 18.85 18.71
CA MET A 97 -29.02 18.83 17.66
C MET A 97 -29.87 17.53 17.70
N ILE A 98 -29.35 16.43 18.24
CA ILE A 98 -30.03 15.11 18.33
C ILE A 98 -31.04 15.03 19.50
N SER A 99 -31.16 16.06 20.35
CA SER A 99 -32.28 16.16 21.28
C SER A 99 -33.62 16.54 20.60
N ILE A 100 -33.59 17.03 19.35
CA ILE A 100 -34.77 17.48 18.61
C ILE A 100 -35.61 16.33 17.98
N PRO A 101 -35.05 15.22 17.44
CA PRO A 101 -35.85 14.20 16.74
C PRO A 101 -36.63 13.23 17.65
N SER A 102 -36.34 13.19 18.97
CA SER A 102 -37.01 12.27 19.91
C SER A 102 -38.52 12.53 20.07
N HIS A 103 -39.02 13.64 19.51
CA HIS A 103 -40.45 13.97 19.48
C HIS A 103 -41.20 13.52 18.21
N ILE A 104 -40.51 12.98 17.19
CA ILE A 104 -41.13 12.64 15.89
C ILE A 104 -41.42 11.12 15.76
N GLN A 105 -40.73 10.28 16.54
CA GLN A 105 -40.68 8.83 16.30
C GLN A 105 -41.78 8.00 17.00
N SER A 106 -42.70 8.63 17.75
CA SER A 106 -43.82 7.92 18.38
C SER A 106 -45.05 7.73 17.50
N SER A 107 -45.05 8.22 16.25
CA SER A 107 -46.25 8.23 15.39
C SER A 107 -46.21 7.21 14.23
N VAL A 108 -45.10 6.50 14.01
CA VAL A 108 -44.93 5.62 12.83
C VAL A 108 -45.22 4.14 13.13
N SER A 109 -45.35 3.73 14.39
CA SER A 109 -45.50 2.31 14.77
C SER A 109 -46.86 1.67 14.47
N ASN A 110 -47.88 2.45 14.09
CA ASN A 110 -49.26 1.95 14.06
C ASN A 110 -49.85 1.74 12.65
N PHE A 111 -49.08 1.88 11.56
CA PHE A 111 -49.67 1.93 10.21
C PHE A 111 -49.35 0.78 9.24
N LEU A 112 -48.49 -0.18 9.59
CA LEU A 112 -48.06 -1.21 8.63
C LEU A 112 -48.47 -2.62 9.08
N GLY A 113 -49.73 -2.96 8.85
CA GLY A 113 -50.26 -4.33 8.90
C GLY A 113 -49.78 -5.13 7.68
N ILE A 114 -48.58 -5.71 7.77
CA ILE A 114 -47.96 -6.52 6.71
C ILE A 114 -48.05 -8.00 7.11
N SER A 115 -48.57 -8.85 6.24
CA SER A 115 -48.75 -10.29 6.46
C SER A 115 -47.41 -11.03 6.65
N GLU A 116 -47.43 -12.09 7.47
CA GLU A 116 -46.23 -12.83 7.93
C GLU A 116 -45.40 -13.46 6.79
N GLU A 117 -46.03 -13.83 5.66
CA GLU A 117 -45.33 -14.40 4.48
C GLU A 117 -44.51 -13.35 3.70
N GLN A 118 -44.95 -12.09 3.66
CA GLN A 118 -44.17 -11.01 3.03
C GLN A 118 -43.04 -10.54 3.96
N GLN A 119 -43.22 -10.65 5.27
CA GLN A 119 -42.15 -10.33 6.23
C GLN A 119 -40.99 -11.33 6.18
N THR A 120 -41.25 -12.64 6.04
CA THR A 120 -40.18 -13.65 5.99
C THR A 120 -39.35 -13.58 4.70
N SER A 121 -39.97 -13.32 3.55
CA SER A 121 -39.25 -13.12 2.29
C SER A 121 -38.42 -11.83 2.28
N LEU A 122 -38.98 -10.72 2.78
CA LEU A 122 -38.27 -9.45 2.92
C LEU A 122 -37.12 -9.54 3.94
N LEU A 123 -37.32 -10.23 5.07
CA LEU A 123 -36.25 -10.49 6.05
C LEU A 123 -35.13 -11.34 5.46
N ASN A 124 -35.44 -12.41 4.73
CA ASN A 124 -34.42 -13.26 4.10
C ASN A 124 -33.64 -12.51 3.01
N GLU A 125 -34.31 -11.65 2.24
CA GLU A 125 -33.67 -10.79 1.24
C GLU A 125 -32.77 -9.74 1.91
N MET A 126 -33.26 -9.08 2.97
CA MET A 126 -32.47 -8.16 3.78
C MET A 126 -31.26 -8.85 4.44
N PHE A 127 -31.43 -10.05 5.01
CA PHE A 127 -30.33 -10.84 5.57
C PHE A 127 -29.30 -11.20 4.52
N THR A 128 -29.75 -11.62 3.33
CA THR A 128 -28.84 -11.95 2.22
C THR A 128 -28.08 -10.73 1.72
N ILE A 129 -28.75 -9.57 1.63
CA ILE A 129 -28.13 -8.29 1.27
C ILE A 129 -27.12 -7.84 2.34
N ILE A 130 -27.46 -7.95 3.63
CA ILE A 130 -26.59 -7.57 4.74
C ILE A 130 -25.38 -8.51 4.79
N ILE A 131 -25.57 -9.82 4.67
CA ILE A 131 -24.47 -10.80 4.68
C ILE A 131 -23.58 -10.64 3.44
N LYS A 132 -24.15 -10.44 2.25
CA LYS A 132 -23.35 -10.18 1.04
C LYS A 132 -22.57 -8.88 1.18
N ASN A 133 -23.18 -7.80 1.65
CA ASN A 133 -22.48 -6.52 1.80
C ASN A 133 -21.42 -6.56 2.91
N SER A 134 -21.68 -7.23 4.03
CA SER A 134 -20.71 -7.39 5.11
C SER A 134 -19.54 -8.28 4.68
N THR A 135 -19.82 -9.38 3.97
CA THR A 135 -18.80 -10.27 3.41
C THR A 135 -17.97 -9.56 2.33
N VAL A 136 -18.60 -8.77 1.46
CA VAL A 136 -17.90 -7.99 0.43
C VAL A 136 -17.05 -6.89 1.07
N LEU A 137 -17.56 -6.16 2.07
CA LEU A 137 -16.78 -5.17 2.82
C LEU A 137 -15.62 -5.81 3.57
N PHE A 138 -15.85 -6.94 4.24
CA PHE A 138 -14.82 -7.69 4.95
C PHE A 138 -13.74 -8.18 4.00
N ASN A 139 -14.11 -8.81 2.89
CA ASN A 139 -13.17 -9.30 1.87
C ASN A 139 -12.41 -8.15 1.21
N ARG A 140 -13.06 -7.01 0.93
CA ARG A 140 -12.40 -5.81 0.38
C ARG A 140 -11.40 -5.21 1.35
N THR A 141 -11.78 -5.03 2.61
CA THR A 141 -10.88 -4.51 3.65
C THR A 141 -9.70 -5.45 3.86
N LEU A 142 -9.93 -6.75 3.98
CA LEU A 142 -8.87 -7.74 4.17
C LEU A 142 -7.92 -7.82 2.96
N SER A 143 -8.47 -7.79 1.75
CA SER A 143 -7.66 -7.80 0.52
C SER A 143 -6.83 -6.52 0.39
N PHE A 144 -7.41 -5.37 0.73
CA PHE A 144 -6.72 -4.09 0.74
C PHE A 144 -5.60 -4.06 1.78
N THR A 145 -5.86 -4.47 3.03
CA THR A 145 -4.82 -4.50 4.07
C THR A 145 -3.70 -5.47 3.72
N THR A 146 -4.02 -6.62 3.14
CA THR A 146 -3.02 -7.61 2.71
C THR A 146 -2.18 -7.08 1.56
N ALA A 147 -2.81 -6.46 0.55
CA ALA A 147 -2.11 -5.85 -0.58
C ALA A 147 -1.22 -4.68 -0.13
N LEU A 148 -1.70 -3.84 0.78
CA LEU A 148 -0.90 -2.77 1.36
C LEU A 148 0.29 -3.32 2.15
N PHE A 149 0.07 -4.34 2.98
CA PHE A 149 1.15 -4.93 3.78
C PHE A 149 2.23 -5.55 2.88
N ALA A 150 1.83 -6.25 1.83
CA ALA A 150 2.74 -6.78 0.83
C ALA A 150 3.51 -5.67 0.10
N SER A 151 2.81 -4.61 -0.34
CA SER A 151 3.42 -3.47 -1.04
C SER A 151 4.42 -2.72 -0.16
N ILE A 152 4.06 -2.43 1.10
CA ILE A 152 4.95 -1.80 2.09
C ILE A 152 6.17 -2.68 2.36
N SER A 153 5.98 -3.99 2.49
CA SER A 153 7.08 -4.93 2.72
C SER A 153 8.07 -4.93 1.55
N ILE A 154 7.57 -5.04 0.31
CA ILE A 154 8.38 -4.97 -0.91
C ILE A 154 9.10 -3.63 -0.98
N PHE A 155 8.41 -2.53 -0.69
CA PHE A 155 8.98 -1.19 -0.68
C PHE A 155 10.14 -1.05 0.33
N ILE A 156 9.97 -1.53 1.57
CA ILE A 156 11.02 -1.46 2.60
C ILE A 156 12.24 -2.30 2.20
N ILE A 157 12.01 -3.52 1.71
CA ILE A 157 13.09 -4.41 1.23
C ILE A 157 13.81 -3.75 0.06
N ALA A 158 13.07 -3.25 -0.93
CA ALA A 158 13.62 -2.54 -2.09
C ALA A 158 14.46 -1.32 -1.69
N LEU A 159 14.00 -0.54 -0.70
CA LEU A 159 14.70 0.66 -0.23
C LEU A 159 16.04 0.28 0.40
N PHE A 160 16.03 -0.73 1.26
CA PHE A 160 17.25 -1.25 1.90
C PHE A 160 18.25 -1.78 0.87
N PHE A 161 17.80 -2.58 -0.10
CA PHE A 161 18.66 -3.11 -1.16
C PHE A 161 19.22 -2.01 -2.07
N SER A 162 18.40 -1.03 -2.45
CA SER A 162 18.82 0.08 -3.32
C SER A 162 19.94 0.92 -2.67
N LEU A 163 19.80 1.26 -1.38
CA LEU A 163 20.84 1.96 -0.60
C LEU A 163 22.16 1.18 -0.52
N ILE A 164 22.08 -0.15 -0.42
CA ILE A 164 23.25 -1.04 -0.34
C ILE A 164 23.96 -1.13 -1.69
N ILE A 165 23.22 -1.40 -2.77
CA ILE A 165 23.77 -1.61 -4.12
C ILE A 165 24.59 -0.40 -4.56
N GLU A 166 24.08 0.81 -4.36
CA GLU A 166 24.82 2.04 -4.69
C GLU A 166 26.16 2.18 -3.96
N SER A 167 26.22 1.73 -2.72
CA SER A 167 27.46 1.80 -1.94
C SER A 167 28.48 0.80 -2.44
N PHE A 168 28.04 -0.44 -2.68
CA PHE A 168 28.90 -1.49 -3.21
C PHE A 168 29.43 -1.12 -4.59
N LEU A 169 28.60 -0.55 -5.47
CA LEU A 169 29.01 -0.07 -6.79
C LEU A 169 30.12 1.00 -6.69
N LYS A 170 30.03 1.96 -5.76
CA LYS A 170 31.07 2.99 -5.59
C LYS A 170 32.39 2.41 -5.10
N ILE A 171 32.35 1.51 -4.13
CA ILE A 171 33.55 0.84 -3.62
C ILE A 171 34.17 -0.05 -4.70
N PHE A 172 33.35 -0.81 -5.42
CA PHE A 172 33.80 -1.66 -6.50
C PHE A 172 34.41 -0.84 -7.65
N TYR A 173 33.72 0.21 -8.11
CA TYR A 173 34.18 1.07 -9.19
C TYR A 173 35.50 1.77 -8.81
N SER A 174 35.60 2.33 -7.61
CA SER A 174 36.85 2.97 -7.14
C SER A 174 38.01 1.97 -7.01
N LYS A 175 37.73 0.75 -6.52
CA LYS A 175 38.74 -0.31 -6.41
C LYS A 175 39.18 -0.83 -7.78
N TRP A 176 38.24 -0.94 -8.71
CA TRP A 176 38.51 -1.33 -10.10
C TRP A 176 39.34 -0.26 -10.83
N LEU A 177 38.99 1.02 -10.68
CA LEU A 177 39.71 2.13 -11.28
C LEU A 177 41.15 2.25 -10.77
N ARG A 178 41.38 2.09 -9.46
CA ARG A 178 42.74 2.05 -8.88
C ARG A 178 43.56 0.84 -9.33
N ARG A 179 42.91 -0.29 -9.64
CA ARG A 179 43.61 -1.48 -10.13
C ARG A 179 44.03 -1.34 -11.60
N ASN A 180 43.32 -0.53 -12.37
CA ASN A 180 43.55 -0.35 -13.81
C ASN A 180 44.36 0.92 -14.17
N THR A 181 44.69 1.77 -13.19
CA THR A 181 45.60 2.90 -13.37
C THR A 181 46.98 2.53 -12.83
N ILE A 182 47.88 2.16 -13.75
CA ILE A 182 49.30 1.90 -13.49
C ILE A 182 49.97 3.24 -13.11
N PRO A 183 50.81 3.32 -12.07
CA PRO A 183 51.55 4.54 -11.78
C PRO A 183 52.56 4.79 -12.91
N ILE A 184 52.49 5.97 -13.54
CA ILE A 184 53.51 6.50 -14.45
C ILE A 184 54.60 7.14 -13.59
#